data_AF-A0A5C4JIH1-F1
#
_entry.id   AF-A0A5C4JIH1-F1
#
_cell.length_a   1.000
_cell.length_b   1.000
_cell.length_c   1.000
_cell.angle_alpha   90.00
_cell.angle_beta   90.00
_cell.angle_gamma   90.00
#
_symmetry.space_group_name_H-M   'P 1'
#
loop_
_entity.id
_entity.type
_entity.pdbx_description
1 polymer ?
#
loop_
_entity_poly.entity_id
_entity_poly.type
_entity_poly.pdbx_seq_one_letter_code
_entity_poly.pdbx_strand_id
1 'polypeptide(L)'
;MWCATNEPLSNCKPNGGTTKVVSRWEADPSAYVEFTSPAETPGQQHGDQFVRGDVVVHSIGEVPGYPGAKLEEHVGTSIRFDSSWYNQKAKRGSIFTVVDPFLRFSRANNTGYKAVAEHLWQALDKPKETKPPFSDKQLPGKKIGNPLTRLVPNYYEDNRNKKRVDSNRYYAKAWGCNPYFPRWNEAIEYPPEYPEGRPVQECDEYPFASTYQGAARWKTDGDQYKLMFSAEPVYWRENQKAGELLGAWYDWDRISEEQEFFIKVE
;
A
#
# COMPACT_ATOMS: atom_id res chain seq x y z
N MET A 1 -5.88 -28.24 -13.24
CA MET A 1 -5.96 -26.79 -12.98
C MET A 1 -5.74 -26.09 -14.31
N TRP A 2 -6.62 -25.14 -14.69
CA TRP A 2 -6.48 -24.37 -15.93
C TRP A 2 -6.22 -22.91 -15.57
N CYS A 3 -5.31 -22.25 -16.30
CA CYS A 3 -5.09 -20.81 -16.20
C CYS A 3 -5.75 -20.16 -17.42
N ALA A 4 -6.70 -19.26 -17.19
CA ALA A 4 -7.28 -18.46 -18.26
C ALA A 4 -6.78 -17.02 -18.11
N THR A 5 -6.22 -16.47 -19.19
CA THR A 5 -5.89 -15.04 -19.30
C THR A 5 -6.91 -14.39 -20.22
N ASN A 6 -7.41 -13.20 -19.87
CA ASN A 6 -8.32 -12.42 -20.72
C ASN A 6 -7.62 -11.73 -21.90
N GLU A 7 -6.34 -12.03 -22.13
CA GLU A 7 -5.47 -11.48 -23.19
C GLU A 7 -4.87 -12.62 -24.03
N PRO A 8 -4.55 -12.41 -25.33
CA PRO A 8 -4.10 -13.47 -26.24
C PRO A 8 -2.70 -14.05 -25.93
N LEU A 9 -2.08 -13.66 -24.83
CA LEU A 9 -0.75 -14.12 -24.45
C LEU A 9 -0.85 -15.16 -23.32
N SER A 10 -0.66 -16.42 -23.71
CA SER A 10 -0.54 -17.65 -22.92
C SER A 10 0.58 -17.68 -21.86
N ASN A 11 0.85 -16.57 -21.18
CA ASN A 11 2.10 -16.35 -20.45
C ASN A 11 2.09 -16.86 -19.01
N CYS A 12 0.93 -17.20 -18.45
CA CYS A 12 0.85 -17.89 -17.16
C CYS A 12 0.69 -19.38 -17.42
N LYS A 13 1.75 -20.14 -17.18
CA LYS A 13 1.76 -21.60 -17.36
C LYS A 13 1.66 -22.27 -16.00
N PRO A 14 0.51 -22.87 -15.64
CA PRO A 14 0.45 -23.71 -14.45
C PRO A 14 1.37 -24.90 -14.67
N ASN A 15 2.36 -25.10 -13.80
CA ASN A 15 3.14 -26.32 -13.82
C ASN A 15 2.60 -27.28 -12.75
N GLY A 16 1.91 -28.33 -13.19
CA GLY A 16 1.52 -29.46 -12.34
C GLY A 16 0.04 -29.61 -12.02
N GLY A 17 -0.20 -30.44 -11.00
CA GLY A 17 -1.47 -30.96 -10.51
C GLY A 17 -1.18 -32.17 -9.63
N THR A 18 -1.97 -32.40 -8.58
CA THR A 18 -1.75 -33.52 -7.65
C THR A 18 -2.87 -34.53 -7.78
N THR A 19 -2.53 -35.79 -8.05
CA THR A 19 -3.46 -36.91 -8.02
C THR A 19 -3.00 -37.90 -6.97
N LYS A 20 -3.89 -38.21 -6.02
CA LYS A 20 -3.66 -39.16 -4.92
C LYS A 20 -4.93 -39.98 -4.72
N VAL A 21 -4.76 -41.22 -4.26
CA VAL A 21 -5.86 -42.00 -3.69
C VAL A 21 -6.32 -41.37 -2.38
N VAL A 22 -7.57 -41.61 -1.96
CA VAL A 22 -8.17 -41.00 -0.76
C VAL A 22 -7.29 -41.18 0.48
N SER A 23 -6.79 -42.39 0.74
CA SER A 23 -5.92 -42.67 1.88
C SER A 23 -4.62 -41.85 1.89
N ARG A 24 -4.13 -41.42 0.72
CA ARG A 24 -2.94 -40.59 0.59
C ARG A 24 -3.27 -39.09 0.71
N TRP A 25 -4.49 -38.67 0.38
CA TRP A 25 -4.99 -37.33 0.71
C TRP A 25 -5.23 -37.19 2.22
N GLU A 26 -5.68 -38.24 2.90
CA GLU A 26 -5.81 -38.25 4.36
C GLU A 26 -4.45 -38.13 5.06
N ALA A 27 -3.43 -38.83 4.56
CA ALA A 27 -2.08 -38.78 5.11
C ALA A 27 -1.32 -37.49 4.74
N ASP A 28 -1.57 -36.93 3.56
CA ASP A 28 -0.99 -35.68 3.08
C ASP A 28 -2.03 -34.89 2.25
N PRO A 29 -2.74 -33.93 2.89
CA PRO A 29 -3.81 -33.16 2.25
C PRO A 29 -3.30 -32.07 1.29
N SER A 30 -1.98 -31.97 1.05
CA SER A 30 -1.39 -30.86 0.32
C SER A 30 -1.38 -31.08 -1.19
N ALA A 31 -1.68 -30.02 -1.94
CA ALA A 31 -1.47 -29.94 -3.38
C ALA A 31 -0.61 -28.71 -3.69
N TYR A 32 0.27 -28.79 -4.69
CA TYR A 32 1.11 -27.68 -5.10
C TYR A 32 0.96 -27.42 -6.61
N VAL A 33 0.86 -26.15 -6.97
CA VAL A 33 0.98 -25.66 -8.34
C VAL A 33 1.82 -24.40 -8.31
N GLU A 34 2.77 -24.31 -9.22
CA GLU A 34 3.60 -23.12 -9.40
C GLU A 34 3.13 -22.32 -10.61
N PHE A 35 3.16 -21.00 -10.46
CA PHE A 35 2.86 -20.04 -11.50
C PHE A 35 4.05 -19.10 -11.67
N THR A 36 4.49 -18.93 -12.91
CA THR A 36 5.62 -18.06 -13.26
C THR A 36 5.22 -17.01 -14.30
N SER A 37 5.92 -15.88 -14.31
CA SER A 37 5.76 -14.80 -15.28
C SER A 37 7.10 -14.54 -16.01
N PRO A 38 7.10 -14.24 -17.33
CA PRO A 38 8.32 -14.00 -18.11
C PRO A 38 8.88 -12.57 -17.98
N ALA A 39 8.67 -11.89 -16.85
CA ALA A 39 9.02 -10.47 -16.68
C ALA A 39 10.51 -10.18 -16.95
N GLU A 40 10.78 -9.09 -17.67
CA GLU A 40 12.12 -8.59 -17.94
C GLU A 40 12.81 -8.07 -16.66
N THR A 41 14.11 -7.79 -16.73
CA THR A 41 14.87 -7.24 -15.60
C THR A 41 14.25 -5.91 -15.18
N PRO A 42 13.99 -5.68 -13.88
CA PRO A 42 13.38 -4.42 -13.44
C PRO A 42 14.31 -3.24 -13.78
N GLY A 43 13.79 -2.29 -14.55
CA GLY A 43 14.49 -1.07 -14.93
C GLY A 43 13.48 0.01 -15.33
N GLN A 44 13.81 1.27 -15.08
CA GLN A 44 12.93 2.39 -15.39
C GLN A 44 12.56 2.42 -16.88
N GLN A 45 13.51 2.07 -17.75
CA GLN A 45 13.33 2.00 -19.19
C GLN A 45 12.35 0.91 -19.66
N HIS A 46 12.05 -0.08 -18.81
CA HIS A 46 11.04 -1.12 -19.09
C HIS A 46 9.67 -0.78 -18.48
N GLY A 47 9.57 0.32 -17.73
CA GLY A 47 8.37 0.69 -16.99
C GLY A 47 7.98 -0.35 -15.92
N ASP A 48 6.77 -0.19 -15.39
CA ASP A 48 6.14 -1.25 -14.61
C ASP A 48 5.66 -2.36 -15.54
N GLN A 49 5.94 -3.62 -15.16
CA GLN A 49 5.47 -4.79 -15.93
C GLN A 49 4.48 -5.57 -15.08
N PHE A 50 3.26 -5.73 -15.58
CA PHE A 50 2.18 -6.43 -14.90
C PHE A 50 1.65 -7.58 -15.75
N VAL A 51 1.46 -8.74 -15.12
CA VAL A 51 0.68 -9.84 -15.69
C VAL A 51 -0.33 -10.26 -14.64
N ARG A 52 -1.60 -10.40 -15.02
CA ARG A 52 -2.68 -10.90 -14.16
C ARG A 52 -3.16 -12.25 -14.67
N GLY A 53 -3.53 -13.12 -13.76
CA GLY A 53 -4.12 -14.41 -14.09
C GLY A 53 -5.18 -14.78 -13.06
N ASP A 54 -6.31 -15.29 -13.55
CA ASP A 54 -7.31 -15.92 -12.73
C ASP A 54 -6.95 -17.40 -12.56
N VAL A 55 -6.88 -17.83 -11.31
CA VAL A 55 -6.53 -19.19 -10.92
C VAL A 55 -7.77 -19.87 -10.39
N VAL A 56 -8.21 -20.90 -11.10
CA VAL A 56 -9.31 -21.76 -10.67
C VAL A 56 -8.77 -23.14 -10.31
N VAL A 57 -8.91 -23.51 -9.04
CA VAL A 57 -8.60 -24.86 -8.57
C VAL A 57 -9.80 -25.75 -8.87
N HIS A 58 -9.56 -26.84 -9.61
CA HIS A 58 -10.56 -27.88 -9.89
C HIS A 58 -10.17 -29.13 -9.12
N SER A 59 -11.02 -29.55 -8.19
CA SER A 59 -10.91 -30.83 -7.49
C SER A 59 -11.89 -31.81 -8.10
N ILE A 60 -11.41 -32.98 -8.52
CA ILE A 60 -12.22 -34.04 -9.12
C ILE A 60 -11.98 -35.33 -8.34
N GLY A 61 -13.05 -35.90 -7.80
CA GLY A 61 -13.04 -37.23 -7.18
C GLY A 61 -13.66 -38.28 -8.10
N GLU A 62 -12.99 -39.42 -8.24
CA GLU A 62 -13.53 -40.61 -8.93
C GLU A 62 -13.73 -41.74 -7.92
N VAL A 63 -14.94 -42.30 -7.87
CA VAL A 63 -15.28 -43.40 -6.96
C VAL A 63 -15.30 -44.72 -7.74
N PRO A 64 -14.44 -45.70 -7.41
CA PRO A 64 -14.46 -47.01 -8.06
C PRO A 64 -15.84 -47.69 -7.97
N GLY A 65 -16.34 -48.21 -9.08
CA GLY A 65 -17.65 -48.89 -9.15
C GLY A 65 -18.87 -47.96 -9.34
N TYR A 66 -18.68 -46.64 -9.32
CA TYR A 66 -19.73 -45.65 -9.61
C TYR A 66 -19.31 -44.72 -10.76
N PRO A 67 -19.26 -45.21 -12.01
CA PRO A 67 -18.95 -44.39 -13.18
C PRO A 67 -20.00 -43.28 -13.32
N GLY A 68 -19.58 -42.02 -13.13
CA GLY A 68 -20.43 -40.83 -13.26
C GLY A 68 -20.61 -40.00 -12.00
N ALA A 69 -20.25 -40.51 -10.81
CA ALA A 69 -20.24 -39.73 -9.57
C ALA A 69 -18.97 -38.86 -9.51
N LYS A 70 -18.96 -37.75 -10.25
CA LYS A 70 -17.91 -36.72 -10.13
C LYS A 70 -18.31 -35.74 -9.04
N LEU A 71 -17.50 -35.67 -7.98
CA LEU A 71 -17.54 -34.53 -7.06
C LEU A 71 -16.61 -33.47 -7.65
N GLU A 72 -17.18 -32.34 -8.06
CA GLU A 72 -16.45 -31.19 -8.60
C GLU A 72 -16.60 -30.00 -7.67
N GLU A 73 -15.48 -29.39 -7.30
CA GLU A 73 -15.43 -28.13 -6.57
C GLU A 73 -14.52 -27.15 -7.31
N HIS A 74 -14.93 -25.88 -7.33
CA HIS A 74 -14.20 -24.79 -7.95
C HIS A 74 -13.95 -23.68 -6.93
N VAL A 75 -12.67 -23.39 -6.68
CA VAL A 75 -12.26 -22.22 -5.89
C VAL A 75 -11.42 -21.32 -6.76
N GLY A 76 -11.88 -20.07 -6.91
CA GLY A 76 -11.23 -19.05 -7.73
C GLY A 76 -10.44 -18.05 -6.89
N THR A 77 -9.28 -17.65 -7.39
CA THR A 77 -8.54 -16.46 -6.92
C THR A 77 -7.91 -15.75 -8.12
N SER A 78 -7.39 -14.56 -7.91
CA SER A 78 -6.68 -13.80 -8.94
C SER A 78 -5.29 -13.45 -8.42
N ILE A 79 -4.28 -13.61 -9.27
CA ILE A 79 -2.88 -13.32 -8.97
C ILE A 79 -2.41 -12.23 -9.93
N ARG A 80 -1.66 -11.25 -9.40
CA ARG A 80 -0.85 -10.34 -10.20
C ARG A 80 0.62 -10.67 -9.98
N PHE A 81 1.34 -10.87 -11.07
CA PHE A 81 2.79 -10.80 -11.12
C PHE A 81 3.18 -9.39 -11.49
N ASP A 82 4.13 -8.81 -10.77
CA ASP A 82 4.60 -7.48 -11.08
C ASP A 82 6.12 -7.32 -10.94
N SER A 83 6.67 -6.53 -11.84
CA SER A 83 8.06 -6.07 -11.87
C SER A 83 8.06 -4.55 -11.75
N SER A 84 8.27 -4.06 -10.54
CA SER A 84 8.30 -2.62 -10.23
C SER A 84 9.71 -2.23 -9.83
N TRP A 85 10.36 -1.47 -10.70
CA TRP A 85 11.79 -1.17 -10.63
C TRP A 85 12.17 -0.24 -9.46
N TYR A 86 11.19 0.51 -8.93
CA TYR A 86 11.34 1.47 -7.83
C TYR A 86 11.21 0.84 -6.44
N ASN A 87 10.67 -0.38 -6.33
CA ASN A 87 10.61 -1.09 -5.05
C ASN A 87 12.04 -1.39 -4.55
N GLN A 88 12.27 -1.25 -3.25
CA GLN A 88 13.61 -1.39 -2.68
C GLN A 88 13.88 -2.82 -2.21
N LYS A 89 12.89 -3.49 -1.60
CA LYS A 89 13.06 -4.83 -1.03
C LYS A 89 12.89 -5.95 -2.06
N ALA A 90 11.88 -5.85 -2.92
CA ALA A 90 11.56 -6.88 -3.90
C ALA A 90 11.01 -6.26 -5.20
N LYS A 91 11.86 -6.23 -6.23
CA LYS A 91 11.52 -5.64 -7.54
C LYS A 91 10.71 -6.55 -8.45
N ARG A 92 10.60 -7.84 -8.12
CA ARG A 92 9.75 -8.83 -8.80
C ARG A 92 9.01 -9.63 -7.74
N GLY A 93 7.78 -10.03 -8.04
CA GLY A 93 6.98 -10.85 -7.14
C GLY A 93 5.58 -11.05 -7.64
N SER A 94 4.77 -11.74 -6.84
CA SER A 94 3.35 -11.94 -7.07
C SER A 94 2.54 -11.60 -5.83
N ILE A 95 1.28 -11.20 -6.02
CA ILE A 95 0.33 -10.93 -4.96
C ILE A 95 -1.07 -11.40 -5.36
N PHE A 96 -1.86 -11.87 -4.41
CA PHE A 96 -3.28 -12.14 -4.62
C PHE A 96 -4.05 -10.82 -4.69
N THR A 97 -4.91 -10.66 -5.69
CA THR A 97 -5.59 -9.38 -5.97
C THR A 97 -7.05 -9.34 -5.58
N VAL A 98 -7.55 -10.39 -4.93
CA VAL A 98 -8.94 -10.49 -4.48
C VAL A 98 -9.20 -9.73 -3.16
N VAL A 99 -8.23 -8.96 -2.67
CA VAL A 99 -8.32 -8.18 -1.44
C VAL A 99 -7.98 -6.72 -1.70
N ASP A 100 -8.72 -5.83 -1.04
CA ASP A 100 -8.40 -4.41 -1.02
C ASP A 100 -7.16 -4.17 -0.14
N PRO A 101 -6.17 -3.39 -0.60
CA PRO A 101 -4.95 -3.14 0.16
C PRO A 101 -5.19 -2.12 1.28
N PHE A 102 -5.29 -2.62 2.51
CA PHE A 102 -5.36 -1.81 3.72
C PHE A 102 -4.02 -1.78 4.45
N LEU A 103 -3.40 -0.60 4.55
CA LEU A 103 -2.32 -0.36 5.51
C LEU A 103 -2.93 -0.17 6.90
N ARG A 104 -2.43 -0.94 7.88
CA ARG A 104 -2.92 -0.93 9.26
C ARG A 104 -1.98 -0.21 10.20
N PHE A 105 -2.54 0.69 11.00
CA PHE A 105 -1.86 1.31 12.14
C PHE A 105 -2.62 0.95 13.42
N SER A 106 -1.90 0.66 14.49
CA SER A 106 -2.48 0.46 15.83
C SER A 106 -2.15 1.64 16.75
N ARG A 107 -3.13 2.04 17.57
CA ARG A 107 -2.97 3.07 18.62
C ARG A 107 -2.51 2.50 19.97
N ALA A 108 -2.09 1.23 20.02
CA ALA A 108 -1.54 0.63 21.22
C ALA A 108 -0.21 1.31 21.64
N ASN A 109 0.05 1.36 22.95
CA ASN A 109 1.20 2.10 23.52
C ASN A 109 2.58 1.59 23.10
N ASN A 110 2.70 0.35 22.63
CA ASN A 110 3.98 -0.32 22.33
C ASN A 110 4.32 -0.39 20.83
N THR A 111 3.60 0.34 19.98
CA THR A 111 3.84 0.31 18.53
C THR A 111 5.08 1.12 18.11
N GLY A 112 5.47 2.10 18.91
CA GLY A 112 6.52 3.05 18.58
C GLY A 112 6.13 4.05 17.49
N TYR A 113 4.84 4.15 17.15
CA TYR A 113 4.26 5.11 16.20
C TYR A 113 2.85 5.56 16.60
N LYS A 114 2.51 5.46 17.90
CA LYS A 114 1.17 5.69 18.42
C LYS A 114 0.66 7.09 18.07
N ALA A 115 1.47 8.12 18.21
CA ALA A 115 1.08 9.51 17.91
C ALA A 115 0.67 9.67 16.44
N VAL A 116 1.37 9.01 15.51
CA VAL A 116 0.98 8.98 14.09
C VAL A 116 -0.33 8.22 13.91
N ALA A 117 -0.52 7.07 14.56
CA ALA A 117 -1.78 6.34 14.49
C ALA A 117 -2.96 7.17 15.05
N GLU A 118 -2.75 7.95 16.10
CA GLU A 118 -3.74 8.89 16.65
C GLU A 118 -4.06 10.02 15.67
N HIS A 119 -3.06 10.64 15.05
CA HIS A 119 -3.26 11.65 14.01
C HIS A 119 -4.03 11.09 12.80
N LEU A 120 -3.67 9.89 12.33
CA LEU A 120 -4.40 9.20 11.24
C LEU A 120 -5.86 8.92 11.61
N TRP A 121 -6.12 8.46 12.84
CA TRP A 121 -7.49 8.26 13.30
C TRP A 121 -8.27 9.58 13.34
N GLN A 122 -7.69 10.65 13.86
CA GLN A 122 -8.34 11.97 13.85
C GLN A 122 -8.63 12.44 12.42
N ALA A 123 -7.67 12.29 11.51
CA ALA A 123 -7.84 12.67 10.11
C ALA A 123 -8.97 11.88 9.41
N LEU A 124 -9.12 10.59 9.71
CA LEU A 124 -10.10 9.71 9.08
C LEU A 124 -11.50 9.77 9.72
N ASP A 125 -11.56 9.91 11.04
CA ASP A 125 -12.81 9.86 11.81
C ASP A 125 -13.36 11.25 12.13
N LYS A 126 -12.48 12.24 12.24
CA LYS A 126 -12.79 13.59 12.71
C LYS A 126 -12.06 14.67 11.89
N PRO A 127 -12.14 14.64 10.55
CA PRO A 127 -11.35 15.54 9.69
C PRO A 127 -11.56 17.02 10.00
N LYS A 128 -12.75 17.40 10.50
CA LYS A 128 -13.07 18.79 10.88
C LYS A 128 -12.34 19.28 12.13
N GLU A 129 -11.87 18.37 12.98
CA GLU A 129 -11.10 18.69 14.19
C GLU A 129 -9.61 18.95 13.89
N THR A 130 -9.12 18.47 12.73
CA THR A 130 -7.70 18.53 12.40
C THR A 130 -7.26 19.85 11.74
N LYS A 131 -5.95 20.10 11.69
CA LYS A 131 -5.36 21.33 11.10
C LYS A 131 -4.86 21.10 9.68
N PRO A 132 -5.01 22.06 8.76
CA PRO A 132 -5.73 23.34 8.89
C PRO A 132 -7.25 23.14 9.00
N PRO A 133 -8.00 24.00 9.72
CA PRO A 133 -9.45 23.88 9.79
C PRO A 133 -10.08 24.14 8.40
N PHE A 134 -11.07 23.33 8.04
CA PHE A 134 -11.89 23.53 6.84
C PHE A 134 -13.28 22.93 7.06
N SER A 135 -14.34 23.70 6.79
CA SER A 135 -15.72 23.34 7.15
C SER A 135 -16.20 22.04 6.50
N ASP A 136 -15.77 21.82 5.26
CA ASP A 136 -16.16 20.69 4.43
C ASP A 136 -15.02 19.69 4.26
N LYS A 137 -14.10 19.62 5.23
CA LYS A 137 -12.93 18.75 5.12
C LYS A 137 -13.34 17.29 4.96
N GLN A 138 -12.95 16.70 3.83
CA GLN A 138 -13.12 15.29 3.52
C GLN A 138 -11.77 14.72 3.14
N LEU A 139 -11.30 13.74 3.92
CA LEU A 139 -10.03 13.08 3.68
C LEU A 139 -10.28 11.65 3.15
N PRO A 140 -9.59 11.24 2.08
CA PRO A 140 -9.71 9.91 1.50
C PRO A 140 -9.05 8.84 2.38
N GLY A 141 -9.19 7.57 1.99
CA GLY A 141 -8.45 6.43 2.52
C GLY A 141 -9.19 5.57 3.53
N LYS A 142 -10.32 6.02 4.10
CA LYS A 142 -11.05 5.24 5.12
C LYS A 142 -11.94 4.13 4.55
N LYS A 143 -12.60 4.40 3.42
CA LYS A 143 -13.68 3.57 2.87
C LYS A 143 -13.41 3.25 1.42
N ILE A 144 -13.83 2.05 1.02
CA ILE A 144 -13.92 1.63 -0.38
C ILE A 144 -14.75 2.67 -1.14
N GLY A 145 -14.24 3.17 -2.26
CA GLY A 145 -14.84 4.24 -3.07
C GLY A 145 -14.28 5.66 -2.84
N ASN A 146 -13.44 5.87 -1.82
CA ASN A 146 -12.66 7.10 -1.68
C ASN A 146 -11.21 6.77 -1.28
N PRO A 147 -10.42 6.17 -2.18
CA PRO A 147 -9.09 5.64 -1.88
C PRO A 147 -8.00 6.72 -1.85
N LEU A 148 -6.86 6.36 -1.28
CA LEU A 148 -5.59 7.00 -1.58
C LEU A 148 -4.99 6.37 -2.84
N THR A 149 -4.21 7.12 -3.61
CA THR A 149 -3.41 6.54 -4.70
C THR A 149 -1.93 6.79 -4.47
N ARG A 150 -1.09 5.75 -4.60
CA ARG A 150 0.35 5.84 -4.36
C ARG A 150 1.00 6.78 -5.37
N LEU A 151 1.86 7.66 -4.88
CA LEU A 151 2.73 8.54 -5.64
C LEU A 151 4.19 8.17 -5.34
N VAL A 152 4.81 7.45 -6.27
CA VAL A 152 6.18 6.97 -6.24
C VAL A 152 7.11 8.13 -6.63
N PRO A 153 7.96 8.63 -5.72
CA PRO A 153 8.72 9.86 -5.94
C PRO A 153 9.59 9.84 -7.19
N ASN A 154 10.25 8.72 -7.45
CA ASN A 154 11.25 8.62 -8.51
C ASN A 154 10.69 8.05 -9.82
N TYR A 155 9.38 7.84 -9.94
CA TYR A 155 8.80 7.09 -11.07
C TYR A 155 9.12 7.69 -12.46
N TYR A 156 9.08 9.00 -12.59
CA TYR A 156 9.37 9.68 -13.86
C TYR A 156 10.78 10.30 -13.85
N GLU A 157 11.48 10.18 -14.98
CA GLU A 157 12.83 10.72 -15.17
C GLU A 157 12.90 12.26 -14.98
N ASP A 158 11.82 12.96 -15.32
CA ASP A 158 11.71 14.42 -15.18
C ASP A 158 11.51 14.91 -13.72
N ASN A 159 11.50 13.96 -12.77
CA ASN A 159 11.28 14.17 -11.34
C ASN A 159 9.93 14.83 -10.99
N ARG A 160 8.91 14.75 -11.86
CA ARG A 160 7.61 15.38 -11.61
C ARG A 160 6.94 14.83 -10.33
N ASN A 161 7.04 13.53 -10.08
CA ASN A 161 6.51 12.92 -8.86
C ASN A 161 7.28 13.39 -7.63
N LYS A 162 8.61 13.41 -7.69
CA LYS A 162 9.46 13.93 -6.61
C LYS A 162 9.09 15.37 -6.24
N LYS A 163 8.91 16.23 -7.24
CA LYS A 163 8.46 17.63 -7.06
C LYS A 163 7.07 17.71 -6.41
N ARG A 164 6.16 16.80 -6.75
CA ARG A 164 4.83 16.71 -6.14
C ARG A 164 4.90 16.25 -4.69
N VAL A 165 5.69 15.22 -4.38
CA VAL A 165 5.96 14.75 -3.01
C VAL A 165 6.57 15.86 -2.15
N ASP A 166 7.57 16.57 -2.68
CA ASP A 166 8.19 17.70 -1.99
C ASP A 166 7.21 18.85 -1.78
N SER A 167 6.32 19.10 -2.75
CA SER A 167 5.23 20.08 -2.61
C SER A 167 4.24 19.66 -1.53
N ASN A 168 3.84 18.39 -1.46
CA ASN A 168 2.94 17.88 -0.41
C ASN A 168 3.54 18.19 0.97
N ARG A 169 4.81 17.83 1.18
CA ARG A 169 5.53 18.13 2.43
C ARG A 169 5.64 19.61 2.73
N TYR A 170 5.90 20.41 1.71
CA TYR A 170 6.00 21.86 1.87
C TYR A 170 4.68 22.45 2.37
N TYR A 171 3.55 22.12 1.73
CA TYR A 171 2.25 22.68 2.10
C TYR A 171 1.71 22.14 3.41
N ALA A 172 1.96 20.86 3.73
CA ALA A 172 1.64 20.32 5.05
C ALA A 172 2.30 21.12 6.18
N LYS A 173 3.60 21.42 6.03
CA LYS A 173 4.32 22.28 6.99
C LYS A 173 3.83 23.73 6.96
N ALA A 174 3.80 24.34 5.77
CA ALA A 174 3.54 25.77 5.62
C ALA A 174 2.12 26.16 6.05
N TRP A 175 1.14 25.29 5.81
CA TRP A 175 -0.27 25.59 6.04
C TRP A 175 -0.91 24.74 7.15
N GLY A 176 -0.28 23.65 7.59
CA GLY A 176 -0.81 22.78 8.65
C GLY A 176 -0.03 22.89 9.96
N CYS A 177 1.30 22.72 9.95
CA CYS A 177 2.06 22.78 11.20
C CYS A 177 2.44 24.22 11.62
N ASN A 178 3.07 24.99 10.74
CA ASN A 178 3.61 26.32 11.07
C ASN A 178 2.58 27.31 11.63
N PRO A 179 1.35 27.43 11.08
CA PRO A 179 0.40 28.43 11.56
C PRO A 179 -0.31 28.05 12.86
N TYR A 180 -0.35 26.76 13.20
CA TYR A 180 -1.22 26.23 14.27
C TYR A 180 -0.46 25.67 15.47
N PHE A 181 0.84 25.37 15.30
CA PHE A 181 1.67 24.79 16.35
C PHE A 181 2.97 25.60 16.48
N PRO A 182 2.97 26.77 17.12
CA PRO A 182 4.18 27.57 17.27
C PRO A 182 5.29 26.74 17.93
N ARG A 183 6.53 26.91 17.46
CA ARG A 183 7.73 26.27 18.05
C ARG A 183 7.76 24.73 17.93
N TRP A 184 6.90 24.12 17.11
CA TRP A 184 6.82 22.66 16.96
C TRP A 184 8.14 22.01 16.52
N ASN A 185 8.93 22.69 15.68
CA ASN A 185 10.17 22.18 15.13
C ASN A 185 11.43 22.74 15.81
N GLU A 186 11.31 23.28 17.03
CA GLU A 186 12.49 23.73 17.76
C GLU A 186 13.38 22.55 18.13
N ALA A 187 14.68 22.70 17.85
CA ALA A 187 15.69 21.80 18.35
C ALA A 187 15.82 22.00 19.86
N ILE A 188 15.92 20.91 20.61
CA ILE A 188 16.34 20.95 22.01
C ILE A 188 17.79 20.49 22.09
N GLU A 189 18.51 21.00 23.08
CA GLU A 189 19.82 20.47 23.45
C GLU A 189 19.62 19.06 24.03
N TYR A 190 20.16 18.06 23.35
CA TYR A 190 19.96 16.66 23.72
C TYR A 190 21.15 16.10 24.50
N PRO A 191 20.95 15.06 25.34
CA PRO A 191 22.02 14.17 25.79
C PRO A 191 22.83 13.60 24.60
N PRO A 192 24.07 13.12 24.79
CA PRO A 192 24.97 12.69 23.70
C PRO A 192 24.51 11.49 22.85
N GLU A 193 23.39 10.86 23.18
CA GLU A 193 22.80 9.71 22.46
C GLU A 193 21.88 10.09 21.27
N TYR A 194 21.73 11.39 21.00
CA TYR A 194 20.86 11.90 19.94
C TYR A 194 21.68 12.48 18.77
N PRO A 195 21.18 12.37 17.51
CA PRO A 195 21.79 13.08 16.40
C PRO A 195 21.72 14.59 16.66
N GLU A 196 22.88 15.23 16.74
CA GLU A 196 23.00 16.67 16.99
C GLU A 196 22.17 17.48 15.98
N GLY A 197 21.39 18.44 16.45
CA GLY A 197 20.63 19.37 15.60
C GLY A 197 19.29 18.88 15.02
N ARG A 198 18.76 17.71 15.41
CA ARG A 198 17.42 17.26 14.96
C ARG A 198 16.28 17.92 15.77
N PRO A 199 15.21 18.43 15.14
CA PRO A 199 14.00 18.86 15.85
C PRO A 199 13.40 17.77 16.74
N VAL A 200 12.71 18.15 17.82
CA VAL A 200 11.96 17.20 18.67
C VAL A 200 10.80 16.57 17.92
N GLN A 201 10.08 17.37 17.14
CA GLN A 201 8.91 16.91 16.41
C GLN A 201 9.14 17.04 14.91
N GLU A 202 8.47 16.15 14.18
CA GLU A 202 8.30 16.21 12.74
C GLU A 202 6.83 16.47 12.43
N CYS A 203 6.56 17.22 11.36
CA CYS A 203 5.19 17.48 10.91
C CYS A 203 4.70 16.23 10.17
N ASP A 204 3.86 15.43 10.81
CA ASP A 204 3.16 14.33 10.16
C ASP A 204 2.02 14.89 9.31
N GLU A 205 1.69 14.20 8.22
CA GLU A 205 0.77 14.69 7.20
C GLU A 205 -0.15 13.60 6.66
N TYR A 206 -1.43 13.95 6.52
CA TYR A 206 -2.44 13.09 5.92
C TYR A 206 -3.35 13.86 4.95
N PRO A 207 -3.57 13.40 3.71
CA PRO A 207 -2.95 12.26 3.07
C PRO A 207 -1.42 12.37 2.96
N PHE A 208 -0.73 11.23 2.91
CA PHE A 208 0.73 11.18 2.96
C PHE A 208 1.39 11.93 1.80
N ALA A 209 2.62 12.41 2.00
CA ALA A 209 3.48 12.98 0.96
C ALA A 209 3.54 12.14 -0.31
N SER A 210 3.58 10.82 -0.13
CA SER A 210 3.64 9.79 -1.16
C SER A 210 2.26 9.39 -1.70
N THR A 211 1.29 10.30 -1.70
CA THR A 211 -0.01 10.11 -2.34
C THR A 211 -0.36 11.27 -3.26
N TYR A 212 -1.16 10.99 -4.29
CA TYR A 212 -1.69 12.05 -5.16
C TYR A 212 -2.61 13.01 -4.41
N GLN A 213 -3.25 12.54 -3.34
CA GLN A 213 -4.18 13.32 -2.52
C GLN A 213 -3.52 14.16 -1.42
N GLY A 214 -2.18 14.21 -1.35
CA GLY A 214 -1.45 15.00 -0.35
C GLY A 214 -1.71 16.51 -0.42
N ALA A 215 -1.12 17.27 0.50
CA ALA A 215 -1.45 18.68 0.72
C ALA A 215 -1.28 19.62 -0.49
N ALA A 216 -0.54 19.22 -1.53
CA ALA A 216 -0.38 20.00 -2.76
C ALA A 216 -1.38 19.65 -3.87
N ARG A 217 -2.34 18.74 -3.61
CA ARG A 217 -3.34 18.27 -4.59
C ARG A 217 -4.05 19.41 -5.33
N TRP A 218 -4.32 20.51 -4.64
CA TRP A 218 -5.01 21.67 -5.21
C TRP A 218 -4.32 22.26 -6.45
N LYS A 219 -3.00 22.11 -6.56
CA LYS A 219 -2.23 22.58 -7.72
C LYS A 219 -2.57 21.84 -9.01
N THR A 220 -3.06 20.60 -8.90
CA THR A 220 -3.36 19.74 -10.05
C THR A 220 -4.86 19.52 -10.21
N ASP A 221 -5.59 19.42 -9.11
CA ASP A 221 -6.99 18.98 -9.12
C ASP A 221 -7.98 20.13 -8.84
N GLY A 222 -7.49 21.32 -8.48
CA GLY A 222 -8.30 22.54 -8.27
C GLY A 222 -8.33 23.06 -6.83
N ASP A 223 -8.64 24.35 -6.69
CA ASP A 223 -8.58 25.11 -5.44
C ASP A 223 -9.50 24.56 -4.33
N GLN A 224 -10.55 23.81 -4.67
CA GLN A 224 -11.41 23.14 -3.69
C GLN A 224 -10.64 22.16 -2.78
N TYR A 225 -9.44 21.73 -3.19
CA TYR A 225 -8.59 20.83 -2.40
C TYR A 225 -7.54 21.54 -1.53
N LYS A 226 -7.48 22.88 -1.54
CA LYS A 226 -6.37 23.66 -0.95
C LYS A 226 -6.11 23.40 0.53
N LEU A 227 -7.16 23.06 1.28
CA LEU A 227 -7.11 22.76 2.72
C LEU A 227 -7.64 21.35 3.04
N MET A 228 -7.72 20.47 2.03
CA MET A 228 -8.18 19.08 2.16
C MET A 228 -7.04 18.15 2.60
N PHE A 229 -6.40 18.50 3.71
CA PHE A 229 -5.39 17.69 4.36
C PHE A 229 -5.39 17.94 5.88
N SER A 230 -4.61 17.14 6.58
CA SER A 230 -4.34 17.17 8.00
C SER A 230 -2.83 17.22 8.20
N ALA A 231 -2.36 18.03 9.14
CA ALA A 231 -0.98 17.96 9.60
C ALA A 231 -0.92 18.18 11.11
N GLU A 232 -0.06 17.42 11.78
CA GLU A 232 0.12 17.44 13.22
C GLU A 232 1.58 17.17 13.56
N PRO A 233 2.21 17.99 14.42
CA PRO A 233 3.53 17.68 14.94
C PRO A 233 3.53 16.44 15.83
N VAL A 234 4.39 15.49 15.53
CA VAL A 234 4.56 14.25 16.28
C VAL A 234 6.04 14.04 16.60
N TYR A 235 6.34 13.26 17.65
CA TYR A 235 7.73 12.97 18.00
C TYR A 235 8.45 12.28 16.84
N TRP A 236 9.66 12.75 16.50
CA TRP A 236 10.37 12.34 15.28
C TRP A 236 10.59 10.81 15.18
N ARG A 237 10.82 10.12 16.30
CA ARG A 237 11.03 8.66 16.28
C ARG A 237 9.76 7.92 15.89
N GLU A 238 8.61 8.42 16.36
CA GLU A 238 7.32 7.86 16.01
C GLU A 238 6.98 8.12 14.54
N ASN A 239 7.25 9.34 14.06
CA ASN A 239 7.09 9.69 12.65
C ASN A 239 7.96 8.85 11.73
N GLN A 240 9.24 8.71 12.08
CA GLN A 240 10.18 7.90 11.33
C GLN A 240 9.74 6.43 11.29
N LYS A 241 9.32 5.87 12.43
CA LYS A 241 8.86 4.49 12.50
C LYS A 241 7.61 4.24 11.65
N ALA A 242 6.66 5.18 11.66
CA ALA A 242 5.48 5.13 10.80
C ALA A 242 5.85 5.21 9.30
N GLY A 243 6.78 6.10 8.94
CA GLY A 243 7.28 6.21 7.58
C GLY A 243 8.02 4.96 7.10
N GLU A 244 8.81 4.32 7.97
CA GLU A 244 9.46 3.03 7.70
C GLU A 244 8.43 1.92 7.46
N LEU A 245 7.37 1.87 8.27
CA LEU A 245 6.26 0.94 8.09
C LEU A 245 5.56 1.16 6.75
N LEU A 246 5.20 2.41 6.43
CA LEU A 246 4.57 2.77 5.15
C LEU A 246 5.43 2.36 3.95
N GLY A 247 6.73 2.69 3.96
CA GLY A 247 7.65 2.33 2.90
C GLY A 247 7.84 0.82 2.77
N ALA A 248 7.94 0.11 3.90
CA ALA A 248 8.01 -1.35 3.91
C ALA A 248 6.74 -2.00 3.36
N TRP A 249 5.57 -1.47 3.71
CA TRP A 249 4.27 -1.97 3.29
C TRP A 249 4.07 -1.78 1.78
N TYR A 250 4.40 -0.61 1.24
CA TYR A 250 4.40 -0.37 -0.20
C TYR A 250 5.20 -1.40 -1.00
N ASP A 251 6.36 -1.81 -0.49
CA ASP A 251 7.21 -2.81 -1.13
C ASP A 251 6.67 -4.23 -0.98
N TRP A 252 6.23 -4.62 0.22
CA TRP A 252 5.79 -5.98 0.53
C TRP A 252 4.41 -6.32 -0.06
N ASP A 253 3.46 -5.39 0.06
CA ASP A 253 2.13 -5.50 -0.56
C ASP A 253 2.12 -4.97 -2.00
N ARG A 254 3.30 -4.67 -2.54
CA ARG A 254 3.55 -4.37 -3.96
C ARG A 254 2.63 -3.29 -4.51
N ILE A 255 2.34 -2.26 -3.73
CA ILE A 255 1.40 -1.20 -4.13
C ILE A 255 2.04 -0.41 -5.27
N SER A 256 1.57 -0.49 -6.51
CA SER A 256 2.24 0.18 -7.62
C SER A 256 1.97 1.69 -7.67
N GLU A 257 2.66 2.41 -8.55
CA GLU A 257 2.31 3.78 -8.92
C GLU A 257 0.83 3.87 -9.30
N GLU A 258 0.17 4.93 -8.84
CA GLU A 258 -1.27 5.19 -8.98
C GLU A 258 -2.19 4.12 -8.36
N GLN A 259 -1.66 3.03 -7.78
CA GLN A 259 -2.50 2.00 -7.18
C GLN A 259 -3.27 2.55 -5.99
N GLU A 260 -4.56 2.23 -5.97
CA GLU A 260 -5.48 2.57 -4.91
C GLU A 260 -5.17 1.77 -3.63
N PHE A 261 -5.27 2.44 -2.48
CA PHE A 261 -5.19 1.80 -1.18
C PHE A 261 -5.91 2.57 -0.08
N PHE A 262 -6.03 1.92 1.07
CA PHE A 262 -6.81 2.38 2.20
C PHE A 262 -6.01 2.31 3.50
N ILE A 263 -6.45 3.06 4.50
CA ILE A 263 -5.89 3.07 5.84
C ILE A 263 -6.91 2.53 6.81
N LYS A 264 -6.47 1.63 7.68
CA LYS A 264 -7.24 1.17 8.82
C LYS A 264 -6.48 1.51 10.10
N VAL A 265 -7.15 2.17 11.03
CA VAL A 265 -6.60 2.42 12.37
C VAL A 265 -7.39 1.63 13.39
N GLU A 266 -6.67 0.89 14.25
CA GLU A 266 -7.22 0.07 15.32
C GLU A 266 -6.82 0.65 16.70
#